data_AF-A0A1X9XV50-F1
#
_entry.id   AF-A0A1X9XV50-F1
#
_cell.length_a   1.000
_cell.length_b   1.000
_cell.length_c   1.000
_cell.angle_alpha   90.00
_cell.angle_beta   90.00
_cell.angle_gamma   90.00
#
_symmetry.space_group_name_H-M   'P 1'
#
loop_
_entity.id
_entity.type
_entity.pdbx_description
1 polymer ?
#
loop_
_entity_poly.entity_id
_entity_poly.type
_entity_poly.pdbx_seq_one_letter_code
_entity_poly.pdbx_strand_id
1 'polypeptide(L)'
;NVKETGIGKWTEAQLMRGIREGIRPDGSLIGPPMPIHMYRGISDDDARALVAYLLAQPPVKNAVPKSIYHIKLPRSYGPSIKK
;
A
#
# COMPACT_ATOMS: atom_id res chain seq x y z
N ASN A 1 14.71 -11.49 11.74
CA ASN A 1 13.47 -12.07 11.16
C ASN A 1 12.33 -11.06 11.16
N VAL A 2 12.28 -10.21 10.13
CA VAL A 2 11.49 -8.96 10.09
C VAL A 2 10.19 -9.07 9.28
N LYS A 3 9.99 -10.19 8.55
CA LYS A 3 8.97 -10.30 7.49
C LYS A 3 7.72 -11.08 7.91
N GLU A 4 7.31 -11.04 9.16
CA GLU A 4 6.18 -11.87 9.64
C GLU A 4 4.83 -11.17 9.51
N THR A 5 4.79 -9.84 9.68
CA THR A 5 3.55 -9.05 9.71
C THR A 5 3.63 -7.81 8.81
N GLY A 6 2.48 -7.21 8.51
CA GLY A 6 2.39 -5.95 7.76
C GLY A 6 3.01 -6.02 6.36
N ILE A 7 3.78 -4.98 6.02
CA ILE A 7 4.40 -4.79 4.70
C ILE A 7 5.75 -5.49 4.51
N GLY A 8 6.28 -6.19 5.52
CA GLY A 8 7.66 -6.71 5.49
C GLY A 8 7.96 -7.74 4.39
N LYS A 9 6.93 -8.37 3.79
CA LYS A 9 7.07 -9.29 2.65
C LYS A 9 6.87 -8.62 1.28
N TRP A 10 6.42 -7.36 1.25
CA TRP A 10 6.09 -6.69 0.01
C TRP A 10 7.37 -6.22 -0.67
N THR A 11 7.42 -6.33 -2.00
CA THR A 11 8.49 -5.71 -2.79
C THR A 11 8.28 -4.20 -2.87
N GLU A 12 9.34 -3.45 -3.21
CA GLU A 12 9.24 -2.01 -3.45
C GLU A 12 8.14 -1.67 -4.47
N ALA A 13 8.10 -2.39 -5.59
CA ALA A 13 7.06 -2.22 -6.61
C ALA A 13 5.65 -2.49 -6.08
N GLN A 14 5.49 -3.49 -5.20
CA GLN A 14 4.20 -3.77 -4.55
C GLN A 14 3.82 -2.67 -3.55
N LEU A 15 4.78 -2.08 -2.85
CA LEU A 15 4.53 -0.96 -1.95
C LEU A 15 4.14 0.31 -2.70
N MET A 16 4.87 0.65 -3.77
CA MET A 16 4.52 1.77 -4.64
C MET A 16 3.11 1.59 -5.24
N ARG A 17 2.77 0.37 -5.68
CA ARG A 17 1.43 0.03 -6.18
C ARG A 17 0.37 0.12 -5.08
N GLY A 18 0.69 -0.32 -3.86
CA GLY A 18 -0.19 -0.18 -2.70
C GLY A 18 -0.48 1.28 -2.37
N ILE A 19 0.54 2.13 -2.37
CA ILE A 19 0.42 3.57 -2.07
C ILE A 19 -0.37 4.30 -3.16
N ARG A 20 -0.04 4.08 -4.44
CA ARG A 20 -0.60 4.88 -5.54
C ARG A 20 -1.87 4.31 -6.17
N GLU A 21 -2.06 2.99 -6.12
CA GLU A 21 -3.20 2.32 -6.76
C GLU A 21 -4.09 1.59 -5.75
N GLY A 22 -3.66 1.43 -4.50
CA GLY A 22 -4.46 0.78 -3.46
C GLY A 22 -4.59 -0.72 -3.66
N ILE A 23 -3.64 -1.35 -4.33
CA ILE A 23 -3.69 -2.78 -4.65
C ILE A 23 -2.64 -3.52 -3.84
N ARG A 24 -3.07 -4.51 -3.06
CA ARG A 24 -2.21 -5.41 -2.31
C ARG A 24 -1.51 -6.42 -3.23
N PRO A 25 -0.44 -7.11 -2.76
CA PRO A 25 0.21 -8.18 -3.52
C PRO A 25 -0.74 -9.29 -3.98
N ASP A 26 -1.78 -9.59 -3.20
CA ASP A 26 -2.80 -10.60 -3.52
C ASP A 26 -3.90 -10.09 -4.48
N GLY A 27 -3.80 -8.84 -4.96
CA GLY A 27 -4.77 -8.21 -5.84
C GLY A 27 -5.98 -7.58 -5.14
N SER A 28 -6.14 -7.78 -3.83
CA SER A 28 -7.22 -7.14 -3.07
C SER A 28 -7.01 -5.63 -2.92
N LEU A 29 -8.09 -4.87 -2.75
CA LEU A 29 -8.02 -3.43 -2.56
C LEU A 29 -7.80 -3.03 -1.10
N ILE A 30 -6.88 -2.09 -0.88
CA ILE A 30 -6.75 -1.37 0.38
C ILE A 30 -8.00 -0.51 0.57
N GLY A 31 -8.73 -0.71 1.67
CA GLY A 31 -9.95 0.05 1.95
C GLY A 31 -9.68 1.36 2.71
N PRO A 32 -10.72 2.17 2.96
CA PRO A 32 -10.61 3.38 3.77
C PRO A 32 -10.13 3.08 5.20
N PRO A 33 -9.44 4.02 5.87
CA PRO A 33 -9.28 5.44 5.54
C PRO A 33 -8.04 5.78 4.69
N MET A 34 -7.49 4.85 3.91
CA MET A 34 -6.32 5.15 3.05
C MET A 34 -6.68 6.22 1.99
N PRO A 35 -6.02 7.39 1.94
CA PRO A 35 -6.33 8.47 1.01
C PRO A 35 -5.65 8.26 -0.36
N ILE A 36 -6.02 7.18 -1.08
CA ILE A 36 -5.40 6.78 -2.36
C ILE A 36 -5.41 7.92 -3.39
N HIS A 37 -6.53 8.65 -3.46
CA HIS A 37 -6.69 9.75 -4.42
C HIS A 37 -5.68 10.88 -4.22
N MET A 38 -5.16 11.06 -3.00
CA MET A 38 -4.15 12.07 -2.70
C MET A 38 -2.74 11.61 -3.11
N TYR A 39 -2.44 10.31 -2.96
CA TYR A 39 -1.11 9.77 -3.26
C TYR A 39 -0.93 9.33 -4.70
N ARG A 40 -2.01 9.06 -5.44
CA ARG A 40 -1.94 8.52 -6.80
C ARG A 40 -1.11 9.39 -7.77
N GLY A 41 -1.09 10.70 -7.57
CA GLY A 41 -0.41 11.67 -8.43
C GLY A 41 1.04 11.98 -8.07
N ILE A 42 1.60 11.38 -7.01
CA ILE A 42 3.00 11.63 -6.63
C ILE A 42 3.97 11.06 -7.65
N SER A 43 5.12 11.72 -7.80
CA SER A 43 6.17 11.28 -8.72
C SER A 43 6.70 9.91 -8.35
N ASP A 44 7.33 9.23 -9.32
CA ASP A 44 8.03 7.98 -9.05
C ASP A 44 9.12 8.14 -7.99
N ASP A 45 9.83 9.27 -8.00
CA ASP A 45 10.91 9.55 -7.05
C ASP A 45 10.36 9.77 -5.63
N ASP A 46 9.26 10.52 -5.47
CA ASP A 46 8.59 10.69 -4.19
C ASP A 46 8.03 9.36 -3.66
N ALA A 47 7.42 8.56 -4.54
CA ALA A 47 6.91 7.24 -4.17
C ALA A 47 8.04 6.31 -3.71
N ARG A 48 9.20 6.31 -4.39
CA ARG A 48 10.37 5.54 -3.97
C ARG A 48 10.92 6.05 -2.64
N ALA A 49 11.01 7.38 -2.45
CA ALA A 49 11.48 7.97 -1.21
C ALA A 49 10.59 7.61 -0.01
N LEU A 50 9.26 7.62 -0.18
CA LEU A 50 8.31 7.16 0.83
C LEU A 50 8.52 5.68 1.17
N VAL A 51 8.66 4.82 0.17
CA VAL A 51 8.89 3.39 0.39
C VAL A 51 10.22 3.14 1.09
N ALA A 52 11.29 3.82 0.67
CA ALA A 52 12.60 3.74 1.31
C ALA A 52 12.53 4.16 2.79
N TYR A 53 11.84 5.26 3.09
CA TYR A 53 11.65 5.72 4.46
C TYR A 53 10.88 4.69 5.31
N LEU A 54 9.80 4.11 4.79
CA LEU A 54 9.02 3.08 5.48
C LEU A 54 9.83 1.81 5.77
N LEU A 55 10.67 1.39 4.83
CA LEU A 55 11.53 0.22 4.98
C LEU A 55 12.75 0.46 5.88
N ALA A 56 13.16 1.72 6.06
CA ALA A 56 14.27 2.09 6.95
C ALA A 56 13.87 2.11 8.44
N GLN A 57 12.57 2.16 8.76
CA GLN A 57 12.13 2.18 10.15
C GLN A 57 12.36 0.83 10.84
N PRO A 58 12.65 0.82 12.15
CA PRO A 58 12.70 -0.41 12.94
C PRO A 58 11.39 -1.19 12.80
N PRO A 59 11.46 -2.50 12.54
CA PRO A 59 10.25 -3.27 12.32
C PRO A 59 9.49 -3.51 13.61
N VAL A 60 8.16 -3.38 13.52
CA VAL A 60 7.25 -3.68 14.62
C VAL A 60 6.48 -4.96 14.30
N LYS A 61 6.57 -5.96 15.18
CA LYS A 61 5.72 -7.16 15.10
C LYS A 61 4.35 -6.83 15.63
N ASN A 62 3.39 -6.60 14.74
CA ASN A 62 2.00 -6.32 15.11
C ASN A 62 1.04 -6.92 14.09
N ALA A 63 0.31 -7.96 14.50
CA ALA A 63 -0.71 -8.58 13.67
C ALA A 63 -1.99 -7.73 13.73
N VAL A 64 -2.24 -6.95 12.68
CA VAL A 64 -3.46 -6.15 12.56
C VAL A 64 -4.61 -7.03 12.03
N PRO A 65 -5.78 -7.06 12.69
CA PRO A 65 -6.95 -7.78 12.19
C PRO A 65 -7.40 -7.24 10.83
N LYS A 66 -8.10 -8.06 10.03
CA LYS A 66 -8.71 -7.58 8.79
C LYS A 66 -9.81 -6.57 9.11
N SER A 67 -9.83 -5.45 8.39
CA SER A 67 -10.91 -4.47 8.47
C SER A 67 -12.24 -5.07 8.01
N ILE A 68 -13.32 -4.74 8.71
CA ILE A 68 -14.69 -5.05 8.32
C ILE A 68 -15.30 -3.79 7.74
N TYR A 69 -15.77 -3.87 6.49
CA TYR A 69 -16.42 -2.75 5.81
C TYR A 69 -17.91 -3.03 5.66
N HIS A 70 -18.73 -2.11 6.16
CA HIS A 70 -20.18 -2.09 5.91
C HIS A 70 -20.55 -1.32 4.63
N ILE A 71 -19.54 -1.07 3.79
CA ILE A 71 -19.67 -0.48 2.46
C ILE A 71 -19.03 -1.41 1.44
N LYS A 72 -19.54 -1.41 0.21
CA LYS A 72 -18.87 -2.09 -0.89
C LYS A 72 -17.65 -1.26 -1.28
N LEU A 73 -16.47 -1.89 -1.24
CA LEU A 73 -15.28 -1.28 -1.82
C LEU A 73 -15.48 -1.11 -3.34
N PRO A 74 -14.91 -0.05 -3.95
CA PRO A 74 -14.97 0.12 -5.39
C PRO A 74 -14.26 -1.04 -6.12
N ARG A 75 -14.40 -1.14 -7.44
CA ARG A 75 -13.66 -2.13 -8.23
C ARG A 75 -12.17 -1.76 -8.39
N SER A 76 -11.86 -0.46 -8.44
CA SER A 76 -10.50 0.10 -8.44
C SER A 76 -10.55 1.58 -8.02
N TYR A 77 -9.39 2.17 -7.69
CA TYR A 77 -9.25 3.60 -7.35
C TYR A 77 -8.90 4.49 -8.56
N GLY A 78 -9.02 3.96 -9.78
CA GLY A 78 -8.64 4.63 -11.03
C GLY A 78 -8.03 3.67 -12.05
N PRO A 79 -7.67 4.15 -13.25
CA PRO A 79 -6.90 3.36 -14.23
C PRO A 79 -5.50 3.03 -13.68
N SER A 80 -4.77 2.09 -14.26
CA SER A 80 -3.39 1.87 -13.80
C SER A 80 -2.49 3.05 -14.18
N ILE A 81 -1.50 3.35 -13.33
CA ILE A 81 -0.47 4.36 -13.65
C ILE A 81 0.44 3.73 -14.71
N LYS A 82 0.52 4.35 -15.88
CA LYS A 82 1.45 3.89 -16.93
C LYS A 82 2.89 4.07 -16.42
N LYS A 83 3.70 3.04 -16.58
CA LYS A 83 5.15 3.09 -16.32
C LYS A 83 5.86 3.93 -17.38
#